data_AF-A0A256YZZ7-F1
#
_entry.id   AF-A0A256YZZ7-F1
#
_cell.length_a   1.000
_cell.length_b   1.000
_cell.length_c   1.000
_cell.angle_alpha   90.00
_cell.angle_beta   90.00
_cell.angle_gamma   90.00
#
_symmetry.space_group_name_H-M   'P 1'
#
loop_
_entity.id
_entity.type
_entity.pdbx_description
1 polymer ?
#
loop_
_entity_poly.entity_id
_entity_poly.type
_entity_poly.pdbx_seq_one_letter_code
_entity_poly.pdbx_strand_id
1 'polypeptide(L)'
;MDRPRVVFHVPVYPPRKGGSATYFSTLIGMLREHADMIVVCLEDGELPEREWKDGVLVLRVLPDEYHSPALRRYSRVIPRSFSILRELRRNGPFILQAHSNGAYGFAASLFSRMFRVPMIKEVQDTSDPGWNLKLGKVSYWAACGNHVRERLASFSIPEERIKAFPIINPPCIGEYVK
;
A
#
# COMPACT_ATOMS: atom_id res chain seq x y z
N MET A 1 -25.96 3.40 -7.11
CA MET A 1 -25.03 2.26 -7.05
C MET A 1 -24.02 2.59 -5.97
N ASP A 2 -23.83 1.71 -4.98
CA ASP A 2 -22.82 1.94 -3.93
C ASP A 2 -21.43 2.03 -4.56
N ARG A 3 -20.68 3.06 -4.18
CA ARG A 3 -19.30 3.27 -4.64
C ARG A 3 -18.43 2.14 -4.09
N PRO A 4 -17.51 1.57 -4.88
CA PRO A 4 -16.63 0.51 -4.38
C PRO A 4 -15.73 1.07 -3.28
N ARG A 5 -15.53 0.29 -2.22
CA ARG A 5 -14.64 0.66 -1.12
C ARG A 5 -13.23 0.13 -1.35
N VAL A 6 -12.24 1.00 -1.29
CA VAL A 6 -10.83 0.66 -1.47
C VAL A 6 -10.05 1.00 -0.21
N VAL A 7 -9.33 0.01 0.31
CA VAL A 7 -8.46 0.15 1.48
C VAL A 7 -7.02 0.18 1.01
N PHE A 8 -6.37 1.32 1.10
CA PHE A 8 -4.94 1.49 0.89
C PHE A 8 -4.19 1.09 2.16
N HIS A 9 -3.44 0.00 2.14
CA HIS A 9 -2.53 -0.39 3.23
C HIS A 9 -1.11 0.03 2.85
N VAL A 10 -0.74 1.23 3.28
CA VAL A 10 0.46 1.94 2.83
C VAL A 10 1.14 2.58 4.04
N PRO A 11 2.35 2.15 4.43
CA PRO A 11 2.96 2.65 5.66
C PRO A 11 3.32 4.14 5.58
N VAL A 12 3.69 4.65 4.41
CA VAL A 12 4.07 6.06 4.22
C VAL A 12 2.93 6.81 3.51
N TYR A 13 2.34 7.78 4.20
CA TYR A 13 1.28 8.67 3.71
C TYR A 13 1.43 10.05 4.38
N PRO A 14 0.98 11.17 3.78
CA PRO A 14 1.07 12.49 4.40
C PRO A 14 0.54 12.52 5.84
N PRO A 15 1.24 13.22 6.76
CA PRO A 15 2.25 14.25 6.54
C PRO A 15 3.68 13.74 6.34
N ARG A 16 3.92 12.42 6.41
CA ARG A 16 5.24 11.85 6.14
C ARG A 16 5.68 12.22 4.72
N LYS A 17 6.96 12.56 4.57
CA LYS A 17 7.56 12.99 3.30
C LYS A 17 8.20 11.81 2.56
N GLY A 18 8.32 11.93 1.24
CA GLY A 18 9.03 10.96 0.39
C GLY A 18 8.20 10.54 -0.84
N GLY A 19 8.86 9.86 -1.77
CA GLY A 19 8.25 9.47 -3.05
C GLY A 19 6.98 8.64 -2.89
N SER A 20 6.96 7.68 -1.95
CA SER A 20 5.77 6.85 -1.70
C SER A 20 4.60 7.65 -1.15
N ALA A 21 4.83 8.60 -0.23
CA ALA A 21 3.78 9.46 0.30
C ALA A 21 3.13 10.30 -0.80
N THR A 22 3.95 10.96 -1.64
CA THR A 22 3.47 11.74 -2.78
C THR A 22 2.70 10.87 -3.77
N TYR A 23 3.26 9.71 -4.14
CA TYR A 23 2.61 8.77 -5.05
C TYR A 23 1.22 8.37 -4.56
N PHE A 24 1.12 7.89 -3.31
CA PHE A 24 -0.16 7.41 -2.77
C PHE A 24 -1.15 8.55 -2.58
N SER A 25 -0.73 9.73 -2.12
CA SER A 25 -1.63 10.87 -2.00
C SER A 25 -2.19 11.33 -3.34
N THR A 26 -1.38 11.35 -4.40
CA THR A 26 -1.81 11.71 -5.74
C THR A 26 -2.76 10.66 -6.30
N LEU A 27 -2.40 9.37 -6.19
CA LEU A 27 -3.23 8.26 -6.65
C LEU A 27 -4.60 8.25 -5.96
N ILE A 28 -4.63 8.40 -4.64
CA ILE A 28 -5.87 8.47 -3.87
C ILE A 28 -6.69 9.70 -4.27
N GLY A 29 -6.05 10.86 -4.44
CA GLY A 29 -6.70 12.08 -4.91
C GLY A 29 -7.39 11.92 -6.28
N MET A 30 -6.80 11.15 -7.19
CA MET A 30 -7.40 10.86 -8.50
C MET A 30 -8.57 9.87 -8.41
N LEU A 31 -8.49 8.91 -7.49
CA LEU A 31 -9.46 7.82 -7.40
C LEU A 31 -10.64 8.12 -6.47
N ARG A 32 -10.52 9.09 -5.56
CA ARG A 32 -11.53 9.41 -4.53
C ARG A 32 -12.86 9.89 -5.08
N GLU A 33 -12.96 10.23 -6.36
CA GLU A 33 -14.24 10.56 -7.00
C GLU A 33 -15.00 9.31 -7.47
N HIS A 34 -14.32 8.17 -7.55
CA HIS A 34 -14.84 6.91 -8.10
C HIS A 34 -15.01 5.79 -7.07
N ALA A 35 -14.41 5.94 -5.88
CA ALA A 35 -14.41 4.93 -4.82
C ALA A 35 -14.41 5.58 -3.44
N ASP A 36 -14.87 4.84 -2.44
CA ASP A 36 -14.78 5.26 -1.04
C ASP A 36 -13.41 4.84 -0.49
N MET A 37 -12.61 5.84 -0.13
CA MET A 37 -11.20 5.64 0.16
C MET A 37 -10.93 5.56 1.65
N ILE A 38 -10.21 4.50 2.03
CA ILE A 38 -9.68 4.33 3.38
C ILE A 38 -8.18 4.13 3.27
N VAL A 39 -7.39 4.88 4.01
CA VAL A 39 -5.94 4.74 4.10
C VAL A 39 -5.60 4.18 5.47
N VAL A 40 -4.86 3.09 5.51
CA VAL A 40 -4.27 2.50 6.71
C VAL A 40 -2.77 2.71 6.61
N CYS A 41 -2.25 3.61 7.44
CA CYS A 41 -0.86 4.02 7.43
C CYS A 41 -0.25 4.01 8.84
N LEU A 42 1.03 4.36 8.92
CA LEU A 42 1.74 4.46 10.18
C LEU A 42 1.09 5.47 11.13
N GLU A 43 1.20 5.16 12.42
CA GLU A 43 0.95 6.10 13.49
C GLU A 43 1.80 7.36 13.32
N ASP A 44 1.25 8.46 13.79
CA ASP A 44 1.86 9.77 13.80
C ASP A 44 1.64 10.34 15.20
N GLY A 45 2.71 10.80 15.85
CA GLY A 45 2.66 11.21 17.25
C GLY A 45 1.90 12.51 17.49
N GLU A 46 1.64 13.29 16.44
CA GLU A 46 0.99 14.60 16.54
C GLU A 46 -0.42 14.60 15.97
N LEU A 47 -0.70 13.73 14.99
CA LEU A 47 -2.00 13.65 14.34
C LEU A 47 -2.92 12.59 14.94
N PRO A 48 -4.25 12.78 14.84
CA PRO A 48 -5.20 11.80 15.33
C PRO A 48 -5.09 10.46 14.58
N GLU A 49 -5.31 9.36 15.31
CA GLU A 49 -5.36 7.99 14.77
C GLU A 49 -6.39 7.85 13.65
N ARG A 50 -7.49 8.61 13.72
CA ARG A 50 -8.59 8.57 12.75
C ARG A 50 -8.96 9.98 12.33
N GLU A 51 -8.92 10.25 11.03
CA GLU A 51 -9.23 11.56 10.45
C GLU A 51 -9.99 11.40 9.14
N TRP A 52 -11.02 12.21 8.92
CA TRP A 52 -11.62 12.39 7.60
C TRP A 52 -11.01 13.62 6.95
N LYS A 53 -10.37 13.45 5.79
CA LYS A 53 -9.72 14.53 5.06
C LYS A 53 -10.03 14.42 3.58
N ASP A 54 -10.61 15.47 3.01
CA ASP A 54 -10.94 15.59 1.59
C ASP A 54 -11.67 14.36 1.01
N GLY A 55 -12.67 13.83 1.73
CA GLY A 55 -13.44 12.65 1.33
C GLY A 55 -12.74 11.30 1.55
N VAL A 56 -11.58 11.28 2.20
CA VAL A 56 -10.79 10.08 2.49
C VAL A 56 -10.75 9.85 4.00
N LEU A 57 -10.99 8.61 4.44
CA LEU A 57 -10.76 8.21 5.82
C LEU A 57 -9.31 7.78 5.99
N VAL A 58 -8.55 8.47 6.84
CA VAL A 58 -7.16 8.14 7.17
C VAL A 58 -7.11 7.51 8.55
N LEU A 59 -6.51 6.32 8.63
CA LEU A 59 -6.29 5.52 9.83
C LEU A 59 -4.77 5.38 10.07
N ARG A 60 -4.24 6.18 10.99
CA ARG A 60 -2.83 6.22 11.41
C ARG A 60 -2.62 5.26 12.57
N VAL A 61 -2.58 3.97 12.26
CA VAL A 61 -2.75 2.92 13.26
C VAL A 61 -1.71 1.81 13.16
N LEU A 62 -0.86 1.82 12.13
CA LEU A 62 0.22 0.84 11.99
C LEU A 62 1.41 1.27 12.85
N PRO A 63 2.06 0.35 13.59
CA PRO A 63 3.16 0.70 14.46
C PRO A 63 4.40 1.08 13.64
N ASP A 64 5.11 2.15 14.01
CA ASP A 64 6.31 2.57 13.29
C ASP A 64 7.54 1.74 13.71
N GLU A 65 7.74 0.63 12.99
CA GLU A 65 8.77 -0.38 13.31
C GLU A 65 9.81 -0.52 12.17
N TYR A 66 10.00 0.51 11.34
CA TYR A 66 10.91 0.48 10.19
C TYR A 66 12.37 0.17 10.55
N HIS A 67 12.84 0.67 11.68
CA HIS A 67 14.21 0.47 12.16
C HIS A 67 14.34 -0.68 13.15
N SER A 68 13.22 -1.32 13.50
CA SER A 68 13.22 -2.42 14.45
C SER A 68 13.70 -3.73 13.82
N PRO A 69 14.27 -4.65 14.61
CA PRO A 69 14.61 -5.99 14.16
C PRO A 69 13.40 -6.71 13.55
N ALA A 70 13.66 -7.59 12.57
CA ALA A 70 12.61 -8.27 11.81
C ALA A 70 11.57 -8.95 12.72
N LEU A 71 11.99 -9.70 13.73
CA LEU A 71 11.07 -10.40 14.64
C LEU A 71 10.07 -9.44 15.31
N ARG A 72 10.56 -8.31 15.83
CA ARG A 72 9.73 -7.28 16.48
C ARG A 72 8.80 -6.60 15.48
N ARG A 73 9.31 -6.27 14.30
CA ARG A 73 8.52 -5.65 13.24
C ARG A 73 7.35 -6.53 12.83
N TYR A 74 7.60 -7.80 12.55
CA TYR A 74 6.56 -8.74 12.14
C TYR A 74 5.57 -9.03 13.29
N SER A 75 6.05 -9.20 14.53
CA SER A 75 5.17 -9.49 15.67
C SER A 75 4.24 -8.35 16.05
N ARG A 76 4.59 -7.09 15.72
CA ARG A 76 3.73 -5.92 15.97
C ARG A 76 2.88 -5.52 14.77
N VAL A 77 3.47 -5.48 13.57
CA VAL A 77 2.78 -5.03 12.36
C VAL A 77 1.67 -5.99 11.95
N ILE A 78 1.89 -7.31 12.04
CA ILE A 78 0.91 -8.30 11.60
C ILE A 78 -0.37 -8.24 12.44
N PRO A 79 -0.34 -8.37 13.79
CA PRO A 79 -1.57 -8.36 14.59
C PRO A 79 -2.34 -7.05 14.45
N ARG A 80 -1.65 -5.90 14.42
CA ARG A 80 -2.30 -4.60 14.27
C ARG A 80 -2.95 -4.45 12.91
N SER A 81 -2.27 -4.83 11.82
CA SER A 81 -2.84 -4.84 10.47
C SER A 81 -4.07 -5.76 10.40
N PHE A 82 -3.99 -6.96 10.98
CA PHE A 82 -5.09 -7.92 10.99
C PHE A 82 -6.31 -7.39 11.75
N SER A 83 -6.10 -6.75 12.91
CA SER A 83 -7.18 -6.18 13.70
C SER A 83 -7.96 -5.14 12.89
N ILE A 84 -7.25 -4.17 12.31
CA ILE A 84 -7.84 -3.07 11.54
C ILE A 84 -8.52 -3.59 10.26
N LEU A 85 -7.85 -4.45 9.49
CA LEU A 85 -8.44 -5.00 8.27
C LEU A 85 -9.67 -5.89 8.56
N ARG A 86 -9.69 -6.60 9.70
CA ARG A 86 -10.85 -7.38 10.13
C ARG A 86 -12.02 -6.49 10.53
N GLU A 87 -11.77 -5.38 11.22
CA GLU A 87 -12.79 -4.38 11.55
C GLU A 87 -13.38 -3.77 10.27
N LEU A 88 -12.53 -3.31 9.35
CA LEU A 88 -12.96 -2.78 8.06
C LEU A 88 -13.81 -3.80 7.29
N ARG A 89 -13.41 -5.08 7.29
CA ARG A 89 -14.16 -6.17 6.63
C ARG A 89 -15.54 -6.39 7.25
N ARG A 90 -15.70 -6.22 8.57
CA ARG A 90 -17.01 -6.30 9.24
C ARG A 90 -17.95 -5.20 8.77
N ASN A 91 -17.40 -4.04 8.42
CA ASN A 91 -18.15 -2.91 7.88
C ASN A 91 -18.44 -3.04 6.37
N GLY A 92 -18.17 -4.19 5.74
CA GLY A 92 -18.51 -4.47 4.34
C GLY A 92 -17.36 -5.05 3.49
N PRO A 93 -17.63 -5.38 2.21
CA PRO A 93 -16.57 -5.77 1.28
C PRO A 93 -15.66 -4.58 0.95
N PHE A 94 -14.41 -4.88 0.55
CA PHE A 94 -13.49 -3.88 0.02
C PHE A 94 -12.44 -4.53 -0.88
N ILE A 95 -11.78 -3.72 -1.69
CA ILE A 95 -10.58 -4.09 -2.43
C ILE A 95 -9.38 -3.58 -1.64
N LEU A 96 -8.40 -4.44 -1.39
CA LEU A 96 -7.17 -4.07 -0.69
C LEU A 96 -6.14 -3.58 -1.71
N GLN A 97 -5.58 -2.40 -1.56
CA GLN A 97 -4.46 -1.92 -2.37
C GLN A 97 -3.27 -1.70 -1.45
N ALA A 98 -2.28 -2.60 -1.53
CA ALA A 98 -1.19 -2.66 -0.57
C ALA A 98 0.14 -2.31 -1.22
N HIS A 99 0.90 -1.44 -0.55
CA HIS A 99 2.29 -1.23 -0.89
C HIS A 99 3.10 -2.47 -0.53
N SER A 100 3.82 -3.01 -1.51
CA SER A 100 4.81 -4.05 -1.28
C SER A 100 6.00 -3.43 -0.55
N ASN A 101 6.02 -3.58 0.77
CA ASN A 101 7.09 -3.10 1.64
C ASN A 101 7.19 -3.99 2.88
N GLY A 102 8.08 -4.98 2.83
CA GLY A 102 8.49 -5.78 3.98
C GLY A 102 7.32 -6.31 4.81
N ALA A 103 7.35 -6.06 6.13
CA ALA A 103 6.34 -6.54 7.08
C ALA A 103 4.94 -5.95 6.83
N TYR A 104 4.84 -4.70 6.37
CA TYR A 104 3.55 -4.04 6.12
C TYR A 104 2.84 -4.65 4.92
N GLY A 105 3.56 -4.75 3.80
CA GLY A 105 3.06 -5.42 2.60
C GLY A 105 2.78 -6.90 2.83
N PHE A 106 3.62 -7.58 3.63
CA PHE A 106 3.41 -8.97 4.03
C PHE A 106 2.12 -9.15 4.82
N ALA A 107 1.86 -8.31 5.82
CA ALA A 107 0.65 -8.43 6.66
C ALA A 107 -0.63 -8.27 5.84
N ALA A 108 -0.68 -7.27 4.96
CA ALA A 108 -1.79 -7.04 4.03
C ALA A 108 -1.99 -8.24 3.08
N SER A 109 -0.89 -8.75 2.52
CA SER A 109 -0.89 -9.90 1.62
C SER A 109 -1.39 -11.17 2.31
N LEU A 110 -0.92 -11.44 3.53
CA LEU A 110 -1.35 -12.58 4.33
C LEU A 110 -2.85 -12.50 4.64
N PHE A 111 -3.32 -11.32 5.06
CA PHE A 111 -4.75 -11.09 5.32
C PHE A 111 -5.60 -11.33 4.07
N SER A 112 -5.18 -10.79 2.92
CA SER A 112 -5.87 -10.99 1.63
C SER A 112 -5.99 -12.48 1.28
N ARG A 113 -4.91 -13.25 1.46
CA ARG A 113 -4.92 -14.71 1.22
C ARG A 113 -5.91 -15.42 2.14
N MET A 114 -5.84 -15.15 3.45
CA MET A 114 -6.66 -15.85 4.45
C MET A 114 -8.16 -15.55 4.29
N PHE A 115 -8.52 -14.30 4.04
CA PHE A 115 -9.92 -13.85 3.98
C PHE A 115 -10.46 -13.72 2.56
N ARG A 116 -9.68 -14.14 1.55
CA ARG A 116 -10.01 -14.08 0.11
C ARG A 116 -10.41 -12.67 -0.37
N VAL A 117 -9.84 -11.63 0.23
CA VAL A 117 -10.06 -10.23 -0.13
C VAL A 117 -9.25 -9.92 -1.40
N PRO A 118 -9.87 -9.43 -2.49
CA PRO A 118 -9.14 -9.13 -3.73
C PRO A 118 -8.09 -8.03 -3.49
N MET A 119 -6.92 -8.18 -4.10
CA MET A 119 -5.78 -7.30 -3.81
C MET A 119 -5.08 -6.70 -5.04
N ILE A 120 -4.95 -5.38 -4.99
CA ILE A 120 -3.95 -4.46 -5.52
C ILE A 120 -2.54 -4.61 -4.97
N LYS A 121 -1.49 -5.08 -5.67
CA LYS A 121 -0.12 -5.01 -5.11
C LYS A 121 0.72 -3.94 -5.81
N GLU A 122 1.10 -2.91 -5.06
CA GLU A 122 1.87 -1.75 -5.52
C GLU A 122 3.37 -1.97 -5.26
N VAL A 123 4.15 -2.19 -6.31
CA VAL A 123 5.57 -2.53 -6.24
C VAL A 123 6.39 -1.35 -6.76
N GLN A 124 7.05 -0.63 -5.86
CA GLN A 124 7.84 0.56 -6.20
C GLN A 124 9.33 0.27 -6.38
N ASP A 125 9.83 -0.81 -5.80
CA ASP A 125 11.23 -1.22 -5.88
C ASP A 125 11.35 -2.75 -6.00
N THR A 126 12.59 -3.24 -6.06
CA THR A 126 12.92 -4.65 -6.28
C THR A 126 13.39 -5.37 -5.02
N SER A 127 13.21 -4.75 -3.84
CA SER A 127 13.72 -5.25 -2.56
C SER A 127 12.92 -6.42 -2.00
N ASP A 128 11.63 -6.49 -2.31
CA ASP A 128 10.76 -7.55 -1.81
C ASP A 128 11.07 -8.90 -2.46
N PRO A 129 11.18 -9.98 -1.66
CA PRO A 129 11.42 -11.30 -2.20
C PRO A 129 10.19 -11.83 -2.94
N GLY A 130 10.41 -12.67 -3.96
CA GLY A 130 9.36 -13.22 -4.81
C GLY A 130 8.23 -13.95 -4.06
N TRP A 131 8.53 -14.59 -2.92
CA TRP A 131 7.50 -15.23 -2.09
C TRP A 131 6.55 -14.22 -1.45
N ASN A 132 7.04 -13.03 -1.06
CA ASN A 132 6.20 -11.96 -0.53
C ASN A 132 5.38 -11.36 -1.67
N LEU A 133 6.02 -11.08 -2.81
CA LEU A 133 5.35 -10.53 -4.00
C LEU A 133 4.18 -11.39 -4.49
N LYS A 134 4.28 -12.72 -4.38
CA LYS A 134 3.21 -13.67 -4.75
C LYS A 134 2.17 -13.94 -3.66
N LEU A 135 2.38 -13.47 -2.44
CA LEU A 135 1.44 -13.68 -1.34
C LEU A 135 0.19 -12.81 -1.51
N GLY A 136 -0.98 -13.39 -1.20
CA GLY A 136 -2.28 -12.71 -1.26
C GLY A 136 -3.19 -13.26 -2.36
N LYS A 137 -4.47 -12.86 -2.34
CA LYS A 137 -5.38 -13.01 -3.48
C LYS A 137 -5.18 -11.80 -4.40
N VAL A 138 -3.96 -11.67 -4.90
CA VAL A 138 -3.57 -10.58 -5.79
C VAL A 138 -4.37 -10.73 -7.08
N SER A 139 -4.92 -9.64 -7.60
CA SER A 139 -5.55 -9.57 -8.91
C SER A 139 -4.57 -9.01 -9.93
N TYR A 140 -3.89 -7.92 -9.57
CA TYR A 140 -2.89 -7.24 -10.40
C TYR A 140 -1.70 -6.76 -9.56
N TRP A 141 -0.55 -6.62 -10.23
CA TRP A 141 0.63 -5.94 -9.70
C TRP A 141 0.80 -4.62 -10.46
N ALA A 142 0.76 -3.51 -9.74
CA ALA A 142 1.13 -2.20 -10.26
C ALA A 142 2.65 -2.05 -10.08
N ALA A 143 3.37 -1.91 -11.19
CA ALA A 143 4.82 -1.81 -11.22
C ALA A 143 5.24 -0.37 -11.52
N CYS A 144 6.18 0.15 -10.73
CA CYS A 144 6.79 1.45 -10.96
C CYS A 144 7.88 1.34 -12.06
N GLY A 145 7.46 1.42 -13.32
CA GLY A 145 8.34 1.34 -14.49
C GLY A 145 8.66 -0.08 -14.98
N ASN A 146 9.35 -0.14 -16.13
CA ASN A 146 9.64 -1.39 -16.83
C ASN A 146 10.61 -2.29 -16.06
N HIS A 147 11.58 -1.72 -15.35
CA HIS A 147 12.54 -2.49 -14.56
C HIS A 147 11.85 -3.33 -13.47
N VAL A 148 10.89 -2.75 -12.75
CA VAL A 148 10.11 -3.48 -11.74
C VAL A 148 9.22 -4.53 -12.41
N ARG A 149 8.62 -4.23 -13.57
CA ARG A 149 7.84 -5.20 -14.36
C ARG A 149 8.69 -6.42 -14.74
N GLU A 150 9.88 -6.23 -15.29
CA GLU A 150 10.80 -7.31 -15.66
C GLU A 150 11.17 -8.14 -14.44
N ARG A 151 11.42 -7.48 -13.30
CA ARG A 151 11.70 -8.17 -12.04
C ARG A 151 10.51 -9.03 -11.58
N LEU A 152 9.29 -8.51 -11.67
CA LEU A 152 8.08 -9.28 -11.35
C LEU A 152 7.91 -10.49 -12.27
N ALA A 153 8.13 -10.32 -13.58
CA ALA A 153 8.09 -11.41 -14.56
C ALA A 153 9.13 -12.50 -14.23
N SER A 154 10.33 -12.12 -13.77
CA SER A 154 11.38 -13.07 -13.35
C SER A 154 10.98 -13.96 -12.16
N PHE A 155 9.95 -13.59 -11.40
CA PHE A 155 9.38 -14.40 -10.32
C PHE A 155 8.19 -15.28 -10.75
N SER A 156 7.97 -15.40 -12.07
CA SER A 156 6.85 -16.12 -12.69
C SER A 156 5.48 -15.51 -12.36
N ILE A 157 5.43 -14.18 -12.18
CA ILE A 157 4.16 -13.46 -12.13
C ILE A 157 3.68 -13.26 -13.57
N PRO A 158 2.43 -13.61 -13.91
CA PRO A 158 1.93 -13.52 -15.28
C PRO A 158 1.94 -12.08 -15.80
N GLU A 159 2.52 -11.85 -16.98
CA GLU A 159 2.72 -10.50 -17.53
C GLU A 159 1.40 -9.75 -17.77
N GLU A 160 0.33 -10.45 -18.16
CA GLU A 160 -1.00 -9.87 -18.37
C GLU A 160 -1.60 -9.28 -17.09
N ARG A 161 -1.06 -9.69 -15.94
CA ARG A 161 -1.46 -9.25 -14.59
C ARG A 161 -0.53 -8.19 -14.01
N ILE A 162 0.53 -7.81 -14.73
CA ILE A 162 1.45 -6.73 -14.36
C ILE A 162 1.07 -5.48 -15.16
N LYS A 163 0.79 -4.37 -14.47
CA LYS A 163 0.52 -3.07 -15.07
C LYS A 163 1.68 -2.14 -14.71
N ALA A 164 2.53 -1.85 -15.69
CA ALA A 164 3.61 -0.90 -15.51
C ALA A 164 3.10 0.52 -15.75
N PHE A 165 3.35 1.40 -14.80
CA PHE A 165 3.08 2.83 -14.92
C PHE A 165 4.42 3.58 -14.89
N PRO A 166 4.57 4.66 -15.67
CA PRO A 166 5.77 5.48 -15.61
C PRO A 166 5.96 6.04 -14.20
N ILE A 167 7.22 6.22 -13.79
CA ILE A 167 7.58 6.85 -12.52
C ILE A 167 7.02 8.28 -12.53
N ILE A 168 6.04 8.57 -11.68
CA ILE A 168 5.38 9.89 -11.62
C ILE A 168 6.20 10.87 -10.76
N ASN A 169 7.55 10.87 -10.87
CA ASN A 169 8.42 11.91 -10.29
C ASN A 169 9.88 11.81 -10.78
N PRO A 170 10.27 12.49 -11.86
CA PRO A 170 11.62 13.01 -12.01
C PRO A 170 11.80 14.32 -11.21
N PRO A 171 13.04 14.67 -10.79
CA PRO A 171 13.31 15.72 -9.80
C PRO A 171 12.86 17.13 -10.24
N CYS A 172 12.66 18.00 -9.24
CA CYS A 172 12.66 19.44 -9.46
C CYS A 172 14.06 19.85 -9.97
N ILE A 173 14.20 20.08 -11.28
CA ILE A 173 15.47 20.47 -11.92
C ILE A 173 16.01 21.81 -11.38
N GLY A 174 15.20 22.57 -10.63
CA GLY A 174 15.61 23.81 -9.97
C GLY A 174 16.75 23.67 -8.95
N GLU A 175 17.08 22.45 -8.49
CA GLU A 175 18.25 22.20 -7.62
C GLU A 175 19.54 21.89 -8.40
N TYR A 176 19.43 21.62 -9.70
CA TYR A 176 20.56 21.28 -10.58
C TYR A 176 20.98 22.43 -11.52
N VAL A 177 20.24 23.54 -11.50
CA VAL A 177 20.59 24.77 -12.22
C VAL A 177 20.98 25.83 -11.19
N LYS A 178 22.27 25.87 -10.85
CA LYS A 178 22.95 27.07 -10.37
C LYS A 178 23.88 27.56 -11.47
#